data_AF-A0A977K945-F1
#
_entry.id   AF-A0A977K945-F1
#
_cell.length_a   1.000
_cell.length_b   1.000
_cell.length_c   1.000
_cell.angle_alpha   90.00
_cell.angle_beta   90.00
_cell.angle_gamma   90.00
#
_symmetry.space_group_name_H-M   'P 1'
#
loop_
_entity.id
_entity.type
_entity.pdbx_description
1 polymer ?
#
loop_
_entity_poly.entity_id
_entity_poly.type
_entity_poly.pdbx_seq_one_letter_code
_entity_poly.pdbx_strand_id
1 'polypeptide(L)'
;MVGVKLNVVISGVGGQGLITLANIIAKASLKAGTPVVVAETHGLSQRGGTVIVHVRLGEVSAPLIPKGEGDLMLSMELIEALRYSDYLRGGATAIVNDYLLPPSLPDVQVPTRDEILKAMNGIKVVTVNATQRALELGNARVANIVLLGRALKEGVFEGFFGKEEVEEVLKEMWPKAYELNLKALNS
;
A
#
# COMPACT_ATOMS: atom_id res chain seq x y z
N MET A 1 27.27 10.07 -4.79
CA MET A 1 25.98 10.07 -5.50
C MET A 1 24.94 9.53 -4.54
N VAL A 2 23.93 10.33 -4.18
CA VAL A 2 22.76 9.79 -3.47
C VAL A 2 21.95 9.05 -4.53
N GLY A 3 21.88 7.73 -4.45
CA GLY A 3 21.08 6.93 -5.37
C GLY A 3 19.61 7.32 -5.29
N VAL A 4 18.90 7.24 -6.41
CA VAL A 4 17.45 7.44 -6.45
C VAL A 4 16.80 6.40 -5.54
N LYS A 5 15.96 6.83 -4.59
CA LYS A 5 15.27 5.97 -3.63
C LYS A 5 13.78 6.29 -3.57
N LEU A 6 12.96 5.30 -3.24
CA LEU A 6 11.53 5.49 -2.96
C LEU A 6 11.18 4.82 -1.64
N ASN A 7 10.72 5.60 -0.68
CA ASN A 7 10.20 5.13 0.60
C ASN A 7 8.68 4.95 0.50
N VAL A 8 8.22 3.70 0.54
CA VAL A 8 6.81 3.33 0.50
C VAL A 8 6.36 2.82 1.86
N VAL A 9 5.34 3.47 2.41
CA VAL A 9 4.63 3.05 3.63
C VAL A 9 3.38 2.29 3.22
N ILE A 10 3.19 1.09 3.73
CA ILE A 10 1.95 0.33 3.52
C ILE A 10 1.26 0.22 4.88
N SER A 11 0.00 0.64 4.97
CA SER A 11 -0.76 0.68 6.21
C SER A 11 -2.11 -0.02 6.09
N GLY A 12 -2.64 -0.47 7.22
CA GLY A 12 -3.92 -1.16 7.28
C GLY A 12 -4.03 -2.11 8.47
N VAL A 13 -5.05 -2.95 8.42
CA VAL A 13 -5.36 -3.93 9.45
C VAL A 13 -4.92 -5.33 9.03
N GLY A 14 -4.41 -6.10 9.99
CA GLY A 14 -3.97 -7.48 9.78
C GLY A 14 -5.06 -8.33 9.11
N GLY A 15 -4.73 -8.93 7.97
CA GLY A 15 -5.64 -9.71 7.13
C GLY A 15 -5.97 -9.08 5.77
N GLN A 16 -5.68 -7.79 5.56
CA GLN A 16 -5.95 -7.10 4.29
C GLN A 16 -4.88 -7.34 3.19
N GLY A 17 -3.85 -8.14 3.47
CA GLY A 17 -2.83 -8.50 2.48
C GLY A 17 -1.71 -7.48 2.29
N LEU A 18 -1.35 -6.72 3.33
CA LEU A 18 -0.27 -5.72 3.30
C LEU A 18 1.08 -6.37 2.94
N ILE A 19 1.41 -7.52 3.53
CA ILE A 19 2.65 -8.24 3.23
C ILE A 19 2.64 -8.85 1.84
N THR A 20 1.48 -9.29 1.38
CA THR A 20 1.31 -9.72 -0.01
C THR A 20 1.60 -8.56 -0.97
N LEU A 21 1.07 -7.37 -0.69
CA LEU A 21 1.34 -6.16 -1.47
C LEU A 21 2.83 -5.79 -1.44
N ALA A 22 3.46 -5.77 -0.27
CA ALA A 22 4.88 -5.51 -0.11
C ALA A 22 5.74 -6.50 -0.91
N ASN A 23 5.40 -7.78 -0.88
CA ASN A 23 6.10 -8.83 -1.62
C ASN A 23 5.95 -8.69 -3.14
N ILE A 24 4.78 -8.27 -3.63
CA ILE A 24 4.58 -8.00 -5.06
C ILE A 24 5.49 -6.84 -5.50
N ILE A 25 5.48 -5.74 -4.75
CA ILE A 25 6.32 -4.56 -5.01
C ILE A 25 7.81 -4.93 -4.98
N ALA A 26 8.24 -5.68 -3.95
CA ALA A 26 9.63 -6.10 -3.83
C ALA A 26 10.08 -6.98 -4.99
N LYS A 27 9.28 -7.98 -5.38
CA LYS A 27 9.61 -8.85 -6.51
C LYS A 27 9.62 -8.09 -7.84
N ALA A 28 8.67 -7.17 -8.05
CA ALA A 28 8.63 -6.34 -9.25
C ALA A 28 9.88 -5.42 -9.32
N SER A 29 10.26 -4.80 -8.21
CA SER A 29 11.50 -4.02 -8.09
C SER A 29 12.74 -4.85 -8.42
N LEU A 30 12.86 -6.05 -7.85
CA LEU A 30 14.01 -6.94 -8.12
C LEU A 30 14.08 -7.37 -9.59
N LYS A 31 12.94 -7.64 -10.23
CA LYS A 31 12.86 -7.95 -11.66
C LYS A 31 13.31 -6.77 -12.53
N ALA A 32 12.97 -5.55 -12.13
CA ALA A 32 13.44 -4.33 -12.78
C ALA A 32 14.91 -3.99 -12.46
N GLY A 33 15.62 -4.82 -11.68
CA GLY A 33 17.01 -4.59 -11.30
C GLY A 33 17.20 -3.55 -10.18
N THR A 34 16.12 -3.13 -9.53
CA THR A 34 16.15 -2.14 -8.45
C THR A 34 16.23 -2.83 -7.08
N PRO A 35 17.26 -2.56 -6.27
CA PRO A 35 17.36 -3.10 -4.91
C PRO A 35 16.15 -2.72 -4.06
N VAL A 36 15.78 -3.60 -3.12
CA VAL A 36 14.65 -3.36 -2.23
C VAL A 36 14.91 -3.92 -0.84
N VAL A 37 14.50 -3.17 0.17
CA VAL A 37 14.44 -3.62 1.56
C VAL A 37 13.00 -3.54 2.04
N VAL A 38 12.50 -4.64 2.60
CA VAL A 38 11.18 -4.71 3.23
C VAL A 38 11.37 -4.96 4.71
N ALA A 39 10.68 -4.18 5.54
CA ALA A 39 10.58 -4.44 6.96
C ALA A 39 9.16 -4.16 7.45
N GLU A 40 8.68 -4.98 8.37
CA GLU A 40 7.36 -4.84 8.95
C GLU A 40 7.49 -4.58 10.43
N THR A 41 6.66 -3.68 10.96
CA THR A 41 6.46 -3.56 12.40
C THR A 41 5.03 -3.96 12.72
N HIS A 42 4.88 -5.07 13.43
CA HIS A 42 3.60 -5.49 13.96
C HIS A 42 3.43 -4.96 15.38
N GLY A 43 2.21 -4.57 15.76
CA GLY A 43 1.79 -4.67 17.15
C GLY A 43 1.66 -6.15 17.55
N LEU A 44 1.57 -6.46 18.84
CA LEU A 44 1.47 -7.82 19.42
C LEU A 44 0.30 -8.70 18.90
N SER A 45 -0.53 -8.24 17.95
CA SER A 45 -1.66 -8.97 17.38
C SER A 45 -1.52 -9.12 15.86
N GLN A 46 -1.46 -10.37 15.38
CA GLN A 46 -1.33 -10.71 13.96
C GLN A 46 -2.65 -10.62 13.16
N ARG A 47 -3.81 -10.47 13.83
CA ARG A 47 -5.13 -10.37 13.18
C ARG A 47 -5.99 -9.31 13.86
N GLY A 48 -6.56 -8.40 13.07
CA GLY A 48 -7.37 -7.29 13.58
C GLY A 48 -6.58 -6.17 14.26
N GLY A 49 -5.26 -6.31 14.38
CA GLY A 49 -4.36 -5.25 14.83
C GLY A 49 -3.95 -4.35 13.67
N THR A 50 -3.58 -3.13 14.03
CA THR A 50 -2.91 -2.18 13.14
C THR A 50 -1.55 -2.71 12.68
N VAL A 51 -1.25 -2.54 11.39
CA VAL A 51 0.00 -2.98 10.76
C VAL A 51 0.57 -1.86 9.88
N ILE A 52 1.89 -1.69 9.95
CA ILE A 52 2.66 -0.85 9.02
C ILE A 52 3.83 -1.66 8.45
N VAL A 53 3.99 -1.58 7.12
CA VAL A 53 5.10 -2.18 6.39
C VAL A 53 5.88 -1.07 5.71
N HIS A 54 7.20 -1.13 5.84
CA HIS A 54 8.17 -0.27 5.19
C HIS A 54 8.75 -1.00 3.98
N VAL A 55 8.61 -0.41 2.79
CA VAL A 55 9.25 -0.89 1.57
C VAL A 55 10.12 0.23 1.04
N ARG A 56 11.43 0.00 0.94
CA ARG A 56 12.37 0.99 0.45
C ARG A 56 13.03 0.48 -0.82
N LEU A 57 12.84 1.18 -1.92
CA LEU A 57 13.42 0.86 -3.22
C LEU A 57 14.68 1.71 -3.46
N GLY A 58 15.66 1.13 -4.15
CA GLY A 58 16.97 1.73 -4.41
C GLY A 58 17.97 1.50 -3.28
N GLU A 59 19.07 2.24 -3.31
CA GLU A 59 20.16 2.12 -2.34
C GLU A 59 19.77 2.70 -0.98
N VAL A 60 19.65 1.82 0.03
CA VAL A 60 19.26 2.20 1.40
C VAL A 60 20.14 1.58 2.46
N SER A 61 20.38 2.33 3.54
CA SER A 61 21.26 1.92 4.66
C SER A 61 20.51 1.41 5.89
N ALA A 62 19.19 1.55 5.94
CA ALA A 62 18.37 1.13 7.08
C ALA A 62 17.00 0.61 6.60
N PRO A 63 16.42 -0.38 7.30
CA PRO A 63 15.17 -1.00 6.87
C PRO A 63 13.92 -0.16 7.15
N LEU A 64 13.93 0.66 8.21
CA LEU A 64 12.77 1.45 8.61
C LEU A 64 12.78 2.83 7.95
N ILE A 65 11.60 3.32 7.58
CA ILE A 65 11.40 4.67 7.06
C ILE A 65 11.23 5.62 8.26
N PRO A 66 12.06 6.68 8.41
CA PRO A 66 11.85 7.69 9.43
C PRO A 66 10.53 8.46 9.22
N LYS A 67 9.99 9.03 10.30
CA LYS A 67 8.82 9.91 10.18
C LYS A 67 9.14 11.13 9.31
N GLY A 68 8.19 11.56 8.49
CA GLY A 68 8.38 12.65 7.53
C GLY A 68 9.31 12.34 6.35
N GLU A 69 9.68 11.08 6.10
CA GLU A 69 10.52 10.67 4.96
C GLU A 69 9.82 9.76 3.93
N GLY A 70 8.58 9.36 4.16
CA GLY A 70 7.80 8.54 3.24
C GLY A 70 7.40 9.33 1.99
N ASP A 71 7.69 8.78 0.81
CA ASP A 71 7.36 9.35 -0.50
C ASP A 71 5.96 8.92 -0.97
N LEU A 72 5.57 7.70 -0.61
CA LEU A 72 4.34 7.06 -1.01
C LEU A 72 3.70 6.34 0.18
N MET A 73 2.39 6.43 0.30
CA MET A 73 1.59 5.53 1.13
C MET A 73 0.65 4.69 0.27
N LEU A 74 0.55 3.39 0.57
CA LEU A 74 -0.52 2.51 0.12
C LEU A 74 -1.31 2.05 1.33
N SER A 75 -2.48 2.65 1.58
CA SER A 75 -3.30 2.28 2.73
C SER A 75 -4.49 1.42 2.34
N MET A 76 -4.69 0.31 3.04
CA MET A 76 -5.78 -0.63 2.81
C MET A 76 -7.11 -0.19 3.43
N GLU A 77 -7.13 0.88 4.24
CA GLU A 77 -8.33 1.55 4.74
C GLU A 77 -8.00 3.00 5.19
N LEU A 78 -9.02 3.78 5.60
CA LEU A 78 -8.90 5.22 5.90
C LEU A 78 -8.28 5.54 7.28
N ILE A 79 -8.57 4.77 8.32
CA ILE A 79 -8.16 5.09 9.70
C ILE A 79 -6.65 4.92 9.88
N GLU A 80 -6.07 3.86 9.33
CA GLU A 80 -4.63 3.59 9.33
C GLU A 80 -3.88 4.48 8.35
N ALA A 81 -4.55 4.97 7.29
CA ALA A 81 -3.98 6.03 6.44
C ALA A 81 -3.72 7.29 7.27
N LEU A 82 -4.71 7.71 8.07
CA LEU A 82 -4.55 8.84 8.99
C LEU A 82 -3.52 8.54 10.08
N ARG A 83 -3.60 7.37 10.71
CA ARG A 83 -2.72 6.99 11.84
C ARG A 83 -1.25 7.10 11.48
N TYR A 84 -0.88 6.68 10.27
CA TYR A 84 0.50 6.66 9.80
C TYR A 84 0.85 7.79 8.81
N SER A 85 -0.04 8.78 8.67
CA SER A 85 0.20 9.93 7.79
C SER A 85 1.44 10.74 8.19
N ASP A 86 1.85 10.69 9.47
CA ASP A 86 3.06 11.34 9.99
C ASP A 86 4.37 10.72 9.48
N TYR A 87 4.32 9.56 8.83
CA TYR A 87 5.46 9.02 8.11
C TYR A 87 5.72 9.72 6.78
N LEU A 88 4.71 10.34 6.18
CA LEU A 88 4.83 10.96 4.88
C LEU A 88 5.48 12.34 4.97
N ARG A 89 6.33 12.65 4.00
CA ARG A 89 6.86 14.00 3.82
C ARG A 89 5.81 14.93 3.18
N GLY A 90 5.99 16.23 3.34
CA GLY A 90 5.14 17.22 2.65
C GLY A 90 5.17 17.02 1.13
N GLY A 91 3.99 17.02 0.51
CA GLY A 91 3.81 16.78 -0.93
C GLY A 91 3.91 15.31 -1.37
N ALA A 92 4.08 14.36 -0.45
CA ALA A 92 4.01 12.93 -0.75
C ALA A 92 2.63 12.53 -1.28
N THR A 93 2.54 11.36 -1.91
CA THR A 93 1.28 10.79 -2.40
C THR A 93 0.80 9.66 -1.49
N ALA A 94 -0.48 9.63 -1.15
CA ALA A 94 -1.14 8.51 -0.49
C ALA A 94 -2.21 7.93 -1.40
N ILE A 95 -2.08 6.67 -1.78
CA ILE A 95 -3.13 5.90 -2.45
C ILE A 95 -3.88 5.11 -1.38
N VAL A 96 -5.13 5.46 -1.15
CA VAL A 96 -5.91 4.98 0.00
C VAL A 96 -7.14 4.25 -0.49
N ASN A 97 -7.33 3.02 -0.02
CA ASN A 97 -8.60 2.31 -0.19
C ASN A 97 -9.68 3.06 0.61
N ASP A 98 -10.73 3.50 -0.08
CA ASP A 98 -11.87 4.23 0.47
C ASP A 98 -12.81 3.30 1.23
N TYR A 99 -12.27 2.74 2.31
CA TYR A 99 -12.92 1.77 3.16
C TYR A 99 -12.70 2.23 4.59
N LEU A 100 -13.79 2.41 5.33
CA LEU A 100 -13.75 2.75 6.75
C LEU A 100 -13.95 1.47 7.54
N LEU A 101 -12.93 1.05 8.29
CA LEU A 101 -12.99 -0.13 9.15
C LEU A 101 -12.95 0.29 10.63
N PRO A 102 -14.11 0.43 11.29
CA PRO A 102 -14.17 0.79 12.71
C PRO A 102 -13.34 -0.14 13.60
N PRO A 103 -12.65 0.37 14.63
CA PRO A 103 -12.00 -0.46 15.62
C PRO A 103 -13.05 -1.26 16.41
N SER A 104 -12.73 -2.49 16.80
CA SER A 104 -13.60 -3.38 17.57
C SER A 104 -13.74 -3.00 19.06
N LEU A 105 -13.55 -1.73 19.41
CA LEU A 105 -13.62 -1.21 20.79
C LEU A 105 -14.98 -0.54 21.02
N PRO A 106 -15.66 -0.81 22.14
CA PRO A 106 -16.89 -0.11 22.49
C PRO A 106 -16.63 1.39 22.71
N ASP A 107 -17.62 2.22 22.40
CA ASP A 107 -17.64 3.66 22.68
C ASP A 107 -16.52 4.50 22.04
N VAL A 108 -15.86 4.00 20.99
CA VAL A 108 -14.90 4.78 20.20
C VAL A 108 -15.63 5.59 19.14
N GLN A 109 -15.48 6.91 19.20
CA GLN A 109 -15.91 7.80 18.12
C GLN A 109 -15.00 7.61 16.90
N VAL A 110 -15.56 7.08 15.82
CA VAL A 110 -14.86 6.89 14.55
C VAL A 110 -14.95 8.18 13.75
N PRO A 111 -13.82 8.77 13.31
CA PRO A 111 -13.86 9.94 12.44
C PRO A 111 -14.49 9.59 11.10
N THR A 112 -15.22 10.55 10.55
CA THR A 112 -15.80 10.46 9.21
C THR A 112 -14.69 10.49 8.14
N ARG A 113 -15.01 10.01 6.94
CA ARG A 113 -14.13 10.10 5.76
C ARG A 113 -13.60 11.52 5.55
N ASP A 114 -14.47 12.52 5.62
CA ASP A 114 -14.09 13.91 5.35
C ASP A 114 -13.19 14.48 6.45
N GLU A 115 -13.42 14.13 7.71
CA GLU A 115 -12.52 14.48 8.82
C GLU A 115 -11.14 13.86 8.65
N ILE A 116 -11.08 12.60 8.23
CA ILE A 116 -9.84 11.89 7.92
C ILE A 116 -9.06 12.60 6.81
N LEU A 117 -9.70 12.83 5.66
CA LEU A 117 -9.05 13.45 4.51
C LEU A 117 -8.59 14.89 4.81
N LYS A 118 -9.37 15.63 5.61
CA LYS A 118 -8.99 16.98 6.06
C LYS A 118 -7.79 16.97 7.01
N ALA A 119 -7.69 15.96 7.87
CA ALA A 119 -6.56 15.81 8.79
C ALA A 119 -5.27 15.40 8.06
N MET A 120 -5.37 14.68 6.94
CA MET A 120 -4.26 14.36 6.03
C MET A 120 -3.87 15.51 5.10
N ASN A 121 -3.99 16.77 5.56
CA ASN A 121 -3.58 17.92 4.77
C ASN A 121 -2.04 17.95 4.58
N GLY A 122 -1.58 18.58 3.50
CA GLY A 122 -0.15 18.69 3.18
C GLY A 122 0.42 17.53 2.36
N ILE A 123 -0.38 16.51 2.04
CA ILE A 123 -0.05 15.42 1.11
C ILE A 123 -1.14 15.27 0.05
N LYS A 124 -0.81 14.66 -1.10
CA LYS A 124 -1.77 14.33 -2.16
C LYS A 124 -2.46 13.01 -1.80
N VAL A 125 -3.74 13.03 -1.45
CA VAL A 125 -4.52 11.82 -1.19
C VAL A 125 -5.34 11.43 -2.43
N VAL A 126 -5.18 10.20 -2.90
CA VAL A 126 -5.93 9.59 -3.99
C VAL A 126 -6.70 8.40 -3.43
N THR A 127 -8.03 8.50 -3.41
CA THR A 127 -8.89 7.43 -2.90
C THR A 127 -9.32 6.47 -4.00
N VAL A 128 -9.43 5.17 -3.69
CA VAL A 128 -9.95 4.13 -4.58
C VAL A 128 -10.89 3.19 -3.82
N ASN A 129 -12.03 2.82 -4.42
CA ASN A 129 -12.95 1.84 -3.84
C ASN A 129 -12.44 0.39 -4.04
N ALA A 130 -11.22 0.08 -3.57
CA ALA A 130 -10.54 -1.18 -3.84
C ALA A 130 -11.27 -2.40 -3.25
N THR A 131 -11.81 -2.28 -2.02
CA THR A 131 -12.63 -3.37 -1.42
C THR A 131 -13.86 -3.67 -2.24
N GLN A 132 -14.64 -2.63 -2.60
CA GLN A 132 -15.86 -2.78 -3.38
C GLN A 132 -15.55 -3.40 -4.75
N ARG A 133 -14.49 -2.92 -5.41
CA ARG A 133 -14.08 -3.44 -6.70
C ARG A 133 -13.65 -4.90 -6.64
N ALA A 134 -12.95 -5.30 -5.59
CA ALA A 134 -12.57 -6.70 -5.38
C ALA A 134 -13.79 -7.61 -5.15
N LEU A 135 -14.82 -7.11 -4.47
CA LEU A 135 -16.09 -7.82 -4.31
C LEU A 135 -16.83 -8.02 -5.64
N GLU A 136 -16.85 -6.99 -6.51
CA GLU A 136 -17.42 -7.10 -7.86
C GLU A 136 -16.69 -8.12 -8.74
N LEU A 137 -15.38 -8.28 -8.54
CA LEU A 137 -14.58 -9.32 -9.19
C LEU A 137 -14.79 -10.73 -8.58
N GLY A 138 -15.63 -10.84 -7.55
CA GLY A 138 -15.99 -12.10 -6.89
C GLY A 138 -15.00 -12.56 -5.81
N ASN A 139 -14.02 -11.73 -5.43
CA ASN A 139 -13.03 -12.11 -4.42
C ASN A 139 -12.45 -10.90 -3.68
N ALA A 140 -12.92 -10.63 -2.46
CA ALA A 140 -12.41 -9.53 -1.63
C ALA A 140 -10.89 -9.56 -1.39
N ARG A 141 -10.23 -10.73 -1.54
CA ARG A 141 -8.78 -10.87 -1.29
C ARG A 141 -7.91 -10.15 -2.32
N VAL A 142 -8.46 -9.72 -3.46
CA VAL A 142 -7.69 -9.00 -4.50
C VAL A 142 -7.73 -7.47 -4.34
N ALA A 143 -8.32 -6.96 -3.24
CA ALA A 143 -8.39 -5.51 -2.99
C ALA A 143 -7.02 -4.84 -2.95
N ASN A 144 -6.01 -5.53 -2.41
CA ASN A 144 -4.62 -5.03 -2.39
C ASN A 144 -4.01 -4.89 -3.80
N ILE A 145 -4.41 -5.73 -4.74
CA ILE A 145 -3.97 -5.67 -6.13
C ILE A 145 -4.72 -4.57 -6.89
N VAL A 146 -6.01 -4.33 -6.58
CA VAL A 146 -6.72 -3.16 -7.11
C VAL A 146 -6.04 -1.86 -6.65
N LEU A 147 -5.66 -1.78 -5.38
CA LEU A 147 -4.92 -0.65 -4.82
C LEU A 147 -3.58 -0.44 -5.55
N LEU A 148 -2.82 -1.52 -5.77
CA LEU A 148 -1.56 -1.47 -6.53
C LEU A 148 -1.78 -1.03 -7.98
N GLY A 149 -2.85 -1.50 -8.62
CA GLY A 149 -3.24 -1.09 -9.97
C GLY A 149 -3.47 0.42 -10.06
N ARG A 150 -4.17 0.99 -9.07
CA ARG A 150 -4.33 2.45 -9.00
C ARG A 150 -3.00 3.16 -8.78
N ALA A 151 -2.13 2.63 -7.92
CA ALA A 151 -0.81 3.22 -7.68
C ALA A 151 0.04 3.26 -8.95
N LEU A 152 0.09 2.16 -9.72
CA LEU A 152 0.78 2.13 -11.02
C LEU A 152 0.23 3.17 -12.00
N LYS A 153 -1.11 3.34 -12.08
CA LYS A 153 -1.74 4.36 -12.94
C LYS A 153 -1.41 5.79 -12.53
N GLU A 154 -1.14 6.04 -11.24
CA GLU A 154 -0.72 7.36 -10.75
C GLU A 154 0.77 7.65 -11.00
N GLY A 155 1.54 6.72 -11.57
CA GLY A 155 2.95 6.92 -11.91
C GLY A 155 3.91 6.93 -10.72
N VAL A 156 3.46 6.55 -9.52
CA VAL A 156 4.27 6.67 -8.28
C VAL A 156 5.47 5.72 -8.22
N PHE A 157 5.54 4.74 -9.12
CA PHE A 157 6.63 3.78 -9.25
C PHE A 157 7.52 4.01 -10.49
N GLU A 158 7.28 5.10 -11.24
CA GLU A 158 8.08 5.45 -12.42
C GLU A 158 9.58 5.53 -12.08
N GLY A 159 10.40 4.87 -12.88
CA GLY A 159 11.84 4.76 -12.66
C GLY A 159 12.28 3.65 -11.69
N PHE A 160 11.36 2.91 -11.08
CA PHE A 160 11.68 1.78 -10.19
C PHE A 160 11.26 0.41 -10.76
N PHE A 161 10.00 0.29 -11.21
CA PHE A 161 9.47 -0.85 -11.95
C PHE A 161 8.17 -0.46 -12.68
N GLY A 162 7.78 -1.25 -13.67
CA GLY A 162 6.57 -1.04 -14.46
C GLY A 162 5.46 -2.04 -14.16
N LYS A 163 4.38 -1.91 -14.93
CA LYS A 163 3.25 -2.84 -14.85
C LYS A 163 3.63 -4.24 -15.32
N GLU A 164 4.54 -4.36 -16.29
CA GLU A 164 4.97 -5.63 -16.87
C GLU A 164 5.62 -6.52 -15.80
N GLU A 165 6.53 -6.00 -14.98
CA GLU A 165 7.14 -6.75 -13.89
C GLU A 165 6.11 -7.21 -12.86
N VAL A 166 5.10 -6.38 -12.57
CA VAL A 166 4.00 -6.76 -11.67
C VAL A 166 3.17 -7.89 -12.27
N GLU A 167 2.84 -7.84 -13.56
CA GLU A 167 2.11 -8.91 -14.24
C GLU A 167 2.87 -10.24 -14.20
N GLU A 168 4.19 -10.23 -14.43
CA GLU A 168 5.03 -11.41 -14.28
C GLU A 168 4.98 -11.98 -12.86
N VAL A 169 5.11 -11.12 -11.85
CA VAL A 169 5.03 -11.54 -10.44
C VAL A 169 3.68 -12.16 -10.12
N LEU A 170 2.58 -11.57 -10.60
CA LEU A 170 1.23 -12.13 -10.40
C LEU A 170 1.10 -13.51 -11.05
N LYS A 171 1.68 -13.69 -12.25
CA LYS A 171 1.67 -14.98 -12.97
C LYS A 171 2.48 -16.05 -12.24
N GLU A 172 3.64 -15.70 -11.69
CA GLU A 172 4.49 -16.61 -10.92
C GLU A 172 3.86 -16.98 -9.58
N MET A 173 3.30 -16.02 -8.86
CA MET A 173 2.73 -16.24 -7.52
C MET A 173 1.40 -16.99 -7.56
N TRP A 174 0.54 -16.69 -8.55
CA TRP A 174 -0.79 -17.27 -8.65
C TRP A 174 -1.14 -17.67 -10.09
N PRO A 175 -0.46 -18.67 -10.69
CA PRO A 175 -0.71 -19.06 -12.08
C PRO A 175 -2.18 -19.45 -12.33
N LYS A 176 -2.82 -20.11 -11.36
CA LYS A 176 -4.24 -20.52 -11.46
C LYS A 176 -5.24 -19.38 -11.27
N ALA A 177 -4.85 -18.31 -10.58
CA ALA A 177 -5.71 -17.14 -10.34
C ALA A 177 -5.19 -15.91 -11.09
N TYR A 178 -4.30 -16.10 -12.06
CA TYR A 178 -3.60 -15.01 -12.74
C TYR A 178 -4.59 -14.06 -13.42
N GLU A 179 -5.58 -14.59 -14.14
CA GLU A 179 -6.60 -13.77 -14.82
C GLU A 179 -7.40 -12.89 -13.86
N LEU A 180 -7.75 -13.42 -12.68
CA LEU A 180 -8.47 -12.66 -11.67
C LEU A 180 -7.60 -11.52 -11.10
N ASN A 181 -6.34 -11.84 -10.76
CA ASN A 181 -5.39 -10.85 -10.26
C ASN A 181 -5.05 -9.80 -11.32
N LEU A 182 -4.96 -10.18 -12.60
CA LEU A 182 -4.75 -9.27 -13.72
C LEU A 182 -5.95 -8.34 -13.91
N LYS A 183 -7.19 -8.84 -13.80
CA LYS A 183 -8.39 -8.00 -13.81
C LYS A 183 -8.42 -7.02 -12.63
N ALA A 184 -7.99 -7.46 -11.45
CA ALA A 184 -7.86 -6.61 -10.29
C ALA A 184 -6.84 -5.49 -10.52
N LEU A 185 -5.65 -5.83 -11.06
CA LEU A 185 -4.58 -4.85 -11.36
C LEU A 185 -5.02 -3.80 -12.39
N ASN A 186 -5.87 -4.20 -13.34
CA ASN A 186 -6.36 -3.34 -14.41
C ASN A 186 -7.57 -2.47 -14.04
N SER A 187 -8.16 -2.71 -12.87
CA SER A 187 -9.37 -2.01 -12.42
C SER A 187 -9.17 -0.51 -12.19
#